data_AF-A0A973XSY4-F1
#
_entry.id   AF-A0A973XSY4-F1
#
_cell.length_a   1.000
_cell.length_b   1.000
_cell.length_c   1.000
_cell.angle_alpha   90.00
_cell.angle_beta   90.00
_cell.angle_gamma   90.00
#
_symmetry.space_group_name_H-M   'P 1'
#
loop_
_entity.id
_entity.type
_entity.pdbx_description
1 polymer ?
#
loop_
_entity_poly.entity_id
_entity_poly.type
_entity_poly.pdbx_seq_one_letter_code
_entity_poly.pdbx_strand_id
1 'polypeptide(L)'
;MPKSSGSRRHGRNALIAAVVLGGLAALVPGHAAATDDARPPGYDHINPVESVPTAVANKKGPDHVLFWERAMLQATREAGGIAGPITRGGALLNISVYDTVNSIYPVGKPYLSRSSELYGRYGALDPAIDYAAYTALKEAFPTVNLDDDLTAALALPTSATARDRELGKTQGTKIAKALISHRANDGSADTTPYVPNLAPGHWRPTTAGVPAGGPNWGKVKPWVLASSDQFRPAKPGGHETPEALLSSDIYADALNEVKTLGSADSTVRTADQTQIARFWANDVNGSYKPTGQQYDHTLVVLNKYKPNAGSFYTGKLFGVLSIALADAAIVAWDAKWNSDFDLWRPQSAVQNADNDYNAKTVGDPNWLPTSKDANGVHFSPPFAAYQSGHSTFGATWAGIMKNWFGTDTMPYEGTTDDPNARGVTRHVSSFSSAAAENAISRVYNGVHFRFDTVAGVSGGQKVSAYVWNARPLG
;
A
#
# COMPACT_ATOMS: atom_id res chain seq x y z
N MET A 1 18.62 44.72 -64.37
CA MET A 1 17.88 45.14 -63.17
C MET A 1 16.76 44.12 -62.93
N PRO A 2 16.59 43.64 -61.69
CA PRO A 2 17.35 42.46 -61.21
C PRO A 2 16.44 41.37 -60.59
N LYS A 3 16.76 40.07 -60.63
CA LYS A 3 17.67 39.31 -59.74
C LYS A 3 17.48 39.56 -58.23
N SER A 4 16.92 38.59 -57.53
CA SER A 4 17.34 38.14 -56.18
C SER A 4 16.63 36.80 -55.89
N SER A 5 17.12 35.84 -55.11
CA SER A 5 18.44 35.47 -54.64
C SER A 5 18.22 34.14 -53.94
N GLY A 6 18.98 33.11 -54.31
CA GLY A 6 18.97 31.84 -53.60
C GLY A 6 19.49 31.99 -52.17
N SER A 7 18.92 31.21 -51.26
CA SER A 7 19.55 30.87 -49.98
C SER A 7 19.18 29.43 -49.66
N ARG A 8 20.11 28.51 -49.99
CA ARG A 8 20.19 27.20 -49.35
C ARG A 8 20.58 27.44 -47.89
N ARG A 9 19.79 26.92 -46.95
CA ARG A 9 20.30 26.52 -45.63
C ARG A 9 20.00 25.04 -45.42
N HIS A 10 21.07 24.26 -45.39
CA HIS A 10 21.08 22.97 -44.74
C HIS A 10 20.89 23.18 -43.23
N GLY A 11 20.07 22.31 -42.62
CA GLY A 11 19.91 22.15 -41.19
C GLY A 11 18.80 21.12 -40.98
N ARG A 12 19.13 19.83 -40.90
CA ARG A 12 19.18 19.09 -39.63
C ARG A 12 17.96 19.38 -38.76
N ASN A 13 16.98 18.46 -38.75
CA ASN A 13 16.63 17.66 -37.56
C ASN A 13 15.36 16.84 -37.81
N ALA A 14 15.57 15.56 -38.11
CA ALA A 14 14.76 14.49 -37.55
C ALA A 14 15.07 14.36 -36.05
N LEU A 15 14.17 13.70 -35.31
CA LEU A 15 14.09 13.52 -33.84
C LEU A 15 13.38 14.64 -33.09
N ILE A 16 12.06 14.50 -32.99
CA ILE A 16 11.33 14.81 -31.75
C ILE A 16 10.71 13.48 -31.29
N ALA A 17 11.55 12.66 -30.68
CA ALA A 17 11.17 11.53 -29.85
C ALA A 17 12.18 11.53 -28.69
N ALA A 18 11.67 11.37 -27.46
CA ALA A 18 12.40 11.35 -26.19
C ALA A 18 12.70 12.71 -25.53
N VAL A 19 11.69 13.35 -24.92
CA VAL A 19 11.84 14.11 -23.64
C VAL A 19 10.48 14.16 -22.90
N VAL A 20 10.06 13.10 -22.18
CA VAL A 20 9.04 13.21 -21.09
C VAL A 20 9.21 12.12 -20.01
N LEU A 21 10.45 11.77 -19.63
CA LEU A 21 10.69 10.88 -18.45
C LEU A 21 11.52 11.56 -17.34
N GLY A 22 11.80 12.86 -17.45
CA GLY A 22 12.63 13.60 -16.47
C GLY A 22 11.90 14.22 -15.28
N GLY A 23 10.56 14.26 -15.27
CA GLY A 23 9.79 15.06 -14.30
C GLY A 23 9.61 14.45 -12.90
N LEU A 24 9.92 13.17 -12.71
CA LEU A 24 9.89 12.51 -11.38
C LEU A 24 11.27 12.50 -10.69
N ALA A 25 12.34 12.91 -11.39
CA ALA A 25 13.70 12.89 -10.85
C ALA A 25 14.17 14.24 -10.28
N ALA A 26 13.40 15.33 -10.45
CA ALA A 26 13.85 16.68 -10.14
C ALA A 26 12.99 17.35 -9.05
N LEU A 27 12.95 16.75 -7.86
CA LEU A 27 12.70 17.45 -6.57
C LEU A 27 13.42 16.72 -5.42
N VAL A 28 14.58 16.12 -5.73
CA VAL A 28 15.58 15.74 -4.73
C VAL A 28 16.55 16.91 -4.60
N PRO A 29 16.61 17.62 -3.47
CA PRO A 29 17.67 18.60 -3.28
C PRO A 29 19.02 17.86 -3.19
N GLY A 30 19.90 18.15 -4.15
CA GLY A 30 21.35 18.04 -4.05
C GLY A 30 21.95 16.65 -3.91
N HIS A 31 22.42 16.08 -5.02
CA HIS A 31 23.53 15.14 -5.00
C HIS A 31 24.79 15.87 -4.52
N ALA A 32 25.08 15.81 -3.22
CA ALA A 32 26.47 15.75 -2.80
C ALA A 32 26.93 14.32 -3.05
N ALA A 33 28.01 14.16 -3.82
CA ALA A 33 28.68 12.88 -3.95
C ALA A 33 29.09 12.41 -2.55
N ALA A 34 28.37 11.43 -2.01
CA ALA A 34 28.83 10.67 -0.86
C ALA A 34 29.95 9.77 -1.38
N THR A 35 31.18 10.26 -1.21
CA THR A 35 32.38 9.44 -1.14
C THR A 35 32.14 8.29 -0.15
N ASP A 36 32.76 7.13 -0.41
CA ASP A 36 32.87 5.99 0.52
C ASP A 36 32.91 6.45 1.98
N ASP A 37 31.77 6.40 2.67
CA ASP A 37 31.68 6.70 4.08
C ASP A 37 31.35 5.41 4.83
N ALA A 38 32.31 5.04 5.65
CA ALA A 38 32.27 3.91 6.54
C ALA A 38 30.94 3.83 7.30
N ARG A 39 30.30 2.67 7.20
CA ARG A 39 29.16 2.24 8.01
C ARG A 39 29.40 2.63 9.49
N PRO A 40 28.51 3.39 10.14
CA PRO A 40 28.64 3.66 11.56
C PRO A 40 28.69 2.34 12.34
N PRO A 41 29.65 2.12 13.24
CA PRO A 41 29.67 0.93 14.07
C PRO A 41 28.49 0.99 15.04
N GLY A 42 27.57 0.01 14.98
CA GLY A 42 26.45 -0.12 15.93
C GLY A 42 25.07 -0.40 15.33
N TYR A 43 24.92 -0.56 14.01
CA TYR A 43 23.67 -1.04 13.41
C TYR A 43 23.47 -2.54 13.64
N ASP A 44 22.92 -2.93 14.79
CA ASP A 44 22.30 -4.25 14.91
C ASP A 44 21.05 -4.27 14.03
N HIS A 45 21.06 -5.04 12.95
CA HIS A 45 19.92 -5.19 12.07
C HIS A 45 18.72 -5.83 12.81
N ILE A 46 17.48 -5.64 12.35
CA ILE A 46 16.47 -6.69 12.55
C ILE A 46 17.04 -7.89 11.79
N ASN A 47 17.78 -8.76 12.48
CA ASN A 47 18.42 -9.89 11.83
C ASN A 47 17.28 -10.74 11.24
N PRO A 48 17.25 -10.95 9.92
CA PRO A 48 16.45 -12.01 9.37
C PRO A 48 16.82 -13.30 10.11
N VAL A 49 15.85 -14.16 10.38
CA VAL A 49 16.12 -15.41 11.09
C VAL A 49 16.98 -16.28 10.18
N GLU A 50 18.31 -16.14 10.26
CA GLU A 50 19.25 -16.81 9.36
C GLU A 50 19.56 -18.24 9.80
N SER A 51 19.34 -18.57 11.08
CA SER A 51 19.48 -19.93 11.59
C SER A 51 18.24 -20.36 12.36
N VAL A 52 17.53 -21.35 11.80
CA VAL A 52 16.45 -22.07 12.48
C VAL A 52 17.01 -23.45 12.86
N PRO A 53 16.61 -24.05 13.99
CA PRO A 53 17.09 -25.37 14.39
C PRO A 53 16.92 -26.44 13.29
N THR A 54 17.88 -27.37 13.17
CA THR A 54 17.92 -28.46 12.18
C THR A 54 16.65 -29.33 12.14
N ALA A 55 15.92 -29.43 13.26
CA ALA A 55 14.62 -30.11 13.31
C ALA A 55 13.56 -29.47 12.39
N VAL A 56 13.68 -28.17 12.08
CA VAL A 56 12.80 -27.41 11.17
C VAL A 56 13.31 -27.48 9.73
N ALA A 57 14.62 -27.66 9.52
CA ALA A 57 15.23 -27.77 8.19
C ALA A 57 14.74 -29.00 7.39
N ASN A 58 14.16 -29.99 8.06
CA ASN A 58 13.56 -31.18 7.46
C ASN A 58 12.03 -31.11 7.31
N LYS A 59 11.43 -29.90 7.34
CA LYS A 59 9.98 -29.72 7.18
C LYS A 59 9.49 -30.35 5.88
N LYS A 60 8.46 -31.20 5.98
CA LYS A 60 7.66 -31.65 4.84
C LYS A 60 6.46 -30.71 4.69
N GLY A 61 6.16 -30.26 3.48
CA GLY A 61 4.97 -29.44 3.19
C GLY A 61 5.24 -27.94 3.05
N PRO A 62 4.27 -27.18 2.51
CA PRO A 62 4.42 -25.75 2.26
C PRO A 62 4.46 -24.92 3.55
N ASP A 63 4.88 -23.66 3.45
CA ASP A 63 4.82 -22.72 4.56
C ASP A 63 3.37 -22.27 4.82
N HIS A 64 2.86 -22.58 6.02
CA HIS A 64 1.51 -22.22 6.44
C HIS A 64 1.31 -20.71 6.56
N VAL A 65 2.36 -19.93 6.84
CA VAL A 65 2.27 -18.45 6.80
C VAL A 65 1.89 -18.00 5.39
N LEU A 66 2.58 -18.52 4.37
CA LEU A 66 2.30 -18.17 2.98
C LEU A 66 0.93 -18.69 2.52
N PHE A 67 0.44 -19.82 3.07
CA PHE A 67 -0.93 -20.28 2.82
C PHE A 67 -1.94 -19.22 3.29
N TRP A 68 -1.81 -18.75 4.53
CA TRP A 68 -2.75 -17.78 5.10
C TRP A 68 -2.63 -16.38 4.51
N GLU A 69 -1.47 -15.98 3.99
CA GLU A 69 -1.35 -14.77 3.16
C GLU A 69 -2.23 -14.85 1.91
N ARG A 70 -2.24 -16.01 1.23
CA ARG A 70 -3.12 -16.21 0.06
C ARG A 70 -4.59 -16.25 0.44
N ALA A 71 -4.93 -16.87 1.57
CA ALA A 71 -6.29 -16.84 2.12
C ALA A 71 -6.74 -15.41 2.46
N MET A 72 -5.86 -14.58 3.03
CA MET A 72 -6.16 -13.16 3.28
C MET A 72 -6.40 -12.37 1.99
N LEU A 73 -5.58 -12.59 0.94
CA LEU A 73 -5.80 -11.99 -0.37
C LEU A 73 -7.17 -12.39 -0.94
N GLN A 74 -7.56 -13.66 -0.79
CA GLN A 74 -8.87 -14.16 -1.20
C GLN A 74 -10.02 -13.53 -0.38
N ALA A 75 -9.90 -13.51 0.94
CA ALA A 75 -10.87 -12.87 1.83
C ALA A 75 -11.04 -11.37 1.50
N THR A 76 -9.95 -10.70 1.11
CA THR A 76 -9.99 -9.30 0.66
C THR A 76 -10.78 -9.13 -0.64
N ARG A 77 -10.62 -10.04 -1.61
CA ARG A 77 -11.41 -10.02 -2.86
C ARG A 77 -12.90 -10.12 -2.58
N GLU A 78 -13.27 -11.02 -1.68
CA GLU A 78 -14.67 -11.32 -1.33
C GLU A 78 -15.31 -10.21 -0.48
N ALA A 79 -14.61 -9.73 0.55
CA ALA A 79 -15.13 -8.69 1.43
C ALA A 79 -15.16 -7.31 0.76
N GLY A 80 -14.16 -6.99 -0.05
CA GLY A 80 -13.99 -5.67 -0.65
C GLY A 80 -13.82 -4.56 0.39
N GLY A 81 -14.30 -3.36 0.06
CA GLY A 81 -14.25 -2.19 0.95
C GLY A 81 -13.03 -1.29 0.73
N ILE A 82 -12.69 -0.51 1.77
CA ILE A 82 -11.61 0.48 1.76
C ILE A 82 -10.33 -0.08 2.38
N ALA A 83 -9.18 0.54 2.09
CA ALA A 83 -7.87 0.00 2.50
C ALA A 83 -7.67 -0.09 4.02
N GLY A 84 -8.34 0.77 4.79
CA GLY A 84 -8.25 0.79 6.25
C GLY A 84 -8.54 -0.58 6.90
N PRO A 85 -9.79 -1.07 6.85
CA PRO A 85 -10.15 -2.38 7.41
C PRO A 85 -9.28 -3.53 6.89
N ILE A 86 -8.90 -3.49 5.61
CA ILE A 86 -8.06 -4.53 4.98
C ILE A 86 -6.66 -4.56 5.60
N THR A 87 -6.01 -3.41 5.77
CA THR A 87 -4.68 -3.33 6.39
C THR A 87 -4.71 -3.67 7.87
N ARG A 88 -5.78 -3.30 8.59
CA ARG A 88 -6.02 -3.76 9.96
C ARG A 88 -6.19 -5.29 10.01
N GLY A 89 -6.91 -5.87 9.06
CA GLY A 89 -7.06 -7.32 8.93
C GLY A 89 -5.74 -8.04 8.71
N GLY A 90 -4.90 -7.54 7.80
CA GLY A 90 -3.55 -8.06 7.60
C GLY A 90 -2.68 -7.97 8.85
N ALA A 91 -2.76 -6.87 9.61
CA ALA A 91 -2.03 -6.72 10.86
C ALA A 91 -2.54 -7.66 11.97
N LEU A 92 -3.86 -7.86 12.09
CA LEU A 92 -4.43 -8.86 13.00
C LEU A 92 -3.94 -10.28 12.66
N LEU A 93 -3.97 -10.65 11.38
CA LEU A 93 -3.45 -11.93 10.91
C LEU A 93 -1.97 -12.08 11.28
N ASN A 94 -1.13 -11.18 10.78
CA ASN A 94 0.30 -11.40 10.77
C ASN A 94 0.96 -11.20 12.13
N ILE A 95 0.37 -10.41 13.01
CA ILE A 95 0.84 -10.33 14.40
C ILE A 95 0.38 -11.53 15.22
N SER A 96 -0.84 -12.05 14.99
CA SER A 96 -1.26 -13.30 15.65
C SER A 96 -0.38 -14.48 15.23
N VAL A 97 -0.04 -14.57 13.95
CA VAL A 97 0.91 -15.55 13.40
C VAL A 97 2.31 -15.33 13.95
N TYR A 98 2.83 -14.09 13.93
CA TYR A 98 4.16 -13.78 14.44
C TYR A 98 4.32 -14.14 15.92
N ASP A 99 3.40 -13.70 16.80
CA ASP A 99 3.48 -13.99 18.24
C ASP A 99 3.39 -15.51 18.50
N THR A 100 2.64 -16.24 17.66
CA THR A 100 2.57 -17.71 17.69
C THR A 100 3.89 -18.36 17.31
N VAL A 101 4.46 -17.97 16.17
CA VAL A 101 5.77 -18.41 15.68
C VAL A 101 6.87 -18.12 16.72
N ASN A 102 6.87 -16.90 17.25
CA ASN A 102 7.82 -16.43 18.26
C ASN A 102 7.67 -17.14 19.62
N SER A 103 6.49 -17.72 19.88
CA SER A 103 6.24 -18.56 21.06
C SER A 103 6.89 -19.93 20.94
N ILE A 104 6.99 -20.49 19.73
CA ILE A 104 7.66 -21.77 19.46
C ILE A 104 9.18 -21.62 19.60
N TYR A 105 9.74 -20.64 18.89
CA TYR A 105 11.16 -20.32 18.91
C TYR A 105 11.32 -18.79 18.84
N PRO A 106 12.03 -18.15 19.78
CA PRO A 106 12.16 -16.71 19.82
C PRO A 106 12.97 -16.20 18.63
N VAL A 107 12.28 -15.51 17.74
CA VAL A 107 12.83 -14.83 16.56
C VAL A 107 12.88 -13.30 16.74
N GLY A 108 12.40 -12.81 17.88
CA GLY A 108 12.41 -11.42 18.30
C GLY A 108 11.56 -11.20 19.55
N LYS A 109 11.31 -9.95 19.90
CA LYS A 109 10.31 -9.59 20.93
C LYS A 109 8.89 -9.92 20.43
N PRO A 110 8.00 -10.48 21.28
CA PRO A 110 6.58 -10.57 20.93
C PRO A 110 6.01 -9.16 20.80
N TYR A 111 5.04 -8.97 19.90
CA TYR A 111 4.30 -7.72 19.80
C TYR A 111 3.42 -7.53 21.03
N LEU A 112 2.66 -8.56 21.41
CA LEU A 112 1.77 -8.50 22.56
C LEU A 112 2.01 -9.66 23.54
N SER A 113 2.08 -10.89 23.05
CA SER A 113 2.06 -12.06 23.92
C SER A 113 2.99 -13.17 23.46
N ARG A 114 3.44 -13.98 24.43
CA ARG A 114 4.22 -15.18 24.19
C ARG A 114 3.69 -16.33 25.02
N SER A 115 3.48 -17.48 24.41
CA SER A 115 3.07 -18.71 25.09
C SER A 115 4.28 -19.54 25.49
N SER A 116 4.50 -19.70 26.79
CA SER A 116 5.54 -20.61 27.32
C SER A 116 5.22 -22.10 27.04
N GLU A 117 3.95 -22.44 26.80
CA GLU A 117 3.53 -23.81 26.50
C GLU A 117 3.96 -24.26 25.09
N LEU A 118 4.12 -23.31 24.15
CA LEU A 118 4.59 -23.59 22.80
C LEU A 118 6.12 -23.70 22.69
N TYR A 119 6.87 -23.26 23.69
CA TYR A 119 8.33 -23.18 23.60
C TYR A 119 8.96 -24.56 23.31
N GLY A 120 9.70 -24.63 22.20
CA GLY A 120 10.36 -25.84 21.71
C GLY A 120 9.40 -26.92 21.14
N ARG A 121 8.10 -26.64 21.02
CA ARG A 121 7.09 -27.58 20.48
C ARG A 121 6.94 -27.43 18.97
N TYR A 122 8.00 -27.72 18.21
CA TYR A 122 8.01 -27.54 16.75
C TYR A 122 6.90 -28.31 16.01
N GLY A 123 6.48 -29.47 16.50
CA GLY A 123 5.35 -30.22 15.92
C GLY A 123 4.02 -29.46 15.99
N ALA A 124 3.87 -28.51 16.91
CA ALA A 124 2.67 -27.69 17.06
C ALA A 124 2.70 -26.39 16.23
N LEU A 125 3.80 -26.10 15.51
CA LEU A 125 3.98 -24.85 14.77
C LEU A 125 2.87 -24.62 13.74
N ASP A 126 2.68 -25.57 12.83
CA ASP A 126 1.70 -25.47 11.74
C ASP A 126 0.26 -25.32 12.27
N PRO A 127 -0.26 -26.22 13.14
CA PRO A 127 -1.62 -26.05 13.67
C PRO A 127 -1.77 -24.77 14.51
N ALA A 128 -0.71 -24.30 15.18
CA ALA A 128 -0.77 -23.03 15.91
C ALA A 128 -0.91 -21.83 14.97
N ILE A 129 -0.14 -21.81 13.88
CA ILE A 129 -0.28 -20.78 12.81
C ILE A 129 -1.69 -20.83 12.25
N ASP A 130 -2.20 -22.02 11.92
CA ASP A 130 -3.50 -22.17 11.28
C ASP A 130 -4.64 -21.64 12.12
N TYR A 131 -4.68 -22.01 13.40
CA TYR A 131 -5.74 -21.55 14.28
C TYR A 131 -5.58 -20.08 14.70
N ALA A 132 -4.34 -19.56 14.76
CA ALA A 132 -4.12 -18.13 14.97
C ALA A 132 -4.63 -17.30 13.78
N ALA A 133 -4.27 -17.71 12.57
CA ALA A 133 -4.65 -17.05 11.33
C ALA A 133 -6.16 -17.10 11.08
N TYR A 134 -6.77 -18.29 11.19
CA TYR A 134 -8.22 -18.47 11.07
C TYR A 134 -8.98 -17.58 12.06
N THR A 135 -8.55 -17.56 13.32
CA THR A 135 -9.21 -16.74 14.37
C THR A 135 -9.10 -15.24 14.06
N ALA A 136 -7.92 -14.78 13.64
CA ALA A 136 -7.70 -13.37 13.30
C ALA A 136 -8.48 -12.94 12.04
N LEU A 137 -8.51 -13.78 11.01
CA LEU A 137 -9.22 -13.47 9.77
C LEU A 137 -10.73 -13.53 9.92
N LYS A 138 -11.30 -14.38 10.77
CA LYS A 138 -12.74 -14.35 11.08
C LYS A 138 -13.18 -13.08 11.76
N GLU A 139 -12.32 -12.48 12.58
CA GLU A 139 -12.58 -11.14 13.15
C GLU A 139 -12.46 -10.06 12.07
N ALA A 140 -11.43 -10.13 11.23
CA ALA A 140 -11.16 -9.12 10.22
C ALA A 140 -12.19 -9.11 9.06
N PHE A 141 -12.69 -10.29 8.69
CA PHE A 141 -13.58 -10.52 7.55
C PHE A 141 -14.78 -11.37 7.97
N PRO A 142 -15.66 -10.85 8.83
CA PRO A 142 -16.74 -11.64 9.47
C PRO A 142 -17.78 -12.19 8.48
N THR A 143 -17.82 -11.68 7.25
CA THR A 143 -18.73 -12.12 6.18
C THR A 143 -18.11 -13.17 5.26
N VAL A 144 -16.82 -13.47 5.39
CA VAL A 144 -16.10 -14.44 4.56
C VAL A 144 -16.09 -15.79 5.25
N ASN A 145 -16.39 -16.87 4.51
CA ASN A 145 -16.29 -18.22 5.04
C ASN A 145 -14.84 -18.71 4.94
N LEU A 146 -14.20 -18.95 6.09
CA LEU A 146 -12.80 -19.40 6.18
C LEU A 146 -12.68 -20.86 6.64
N ASP A 147 -13.81 -21.58 6.77
CA ASP A 147 -13.81 -22.96 7.28
C ASP A 147 -13.13 -23.90 6.28
N ASP A 148 -13.34 -23.69 4.97
CA ASP A 148 -12.69 -24.46 3.91
C ASP A 148 -11.17 -24.19 3.86
N ASP A 149 -10.75 -22.94 4.07
CA ASP A 149 -9.32 -22.59 4.17
C ASP A 149 -8.67 -23.27 5.38
N LEU A 150 -9.35 -23.29 6.53
CA LEU A 150 -8.86 -24.00 7.72
C LEU A 150 -8.78 -25.52 7.47
N THR A 151 -9.79 -26.11 6.85
CA THR A 151 -9.76 -27.54 6.46
C THR A 151 -8.61 -27.84 5.51
N ALA A 152 -8.37 -26.99 4.50
CA ALA A 152 -7.28 -27.14 3.56
C ALA A 152 -5.91 -26.99 4.23
N ALA A 153 -5.74 -26.01 5.12
CA ALA A 153 -4.50 -25.81 5.87
C ALA A 153 -4.17 -27.03 6.76
N LEU A 154 -5.15 -27.55 7.50
CA LEU A 154 -4.98 -28.71 8.38
C LEU A 154 -4.71 -30.02 7.62
N ALA A 155 -5.05 -30.08 6.33
CA ALA A 155 -4.79 -31.22 5.44
C ALA A 155 -3.38 -31.19 4.84
N LEU A 156 -2.63 -30.08 4.98
CA LEU A 156 -1.26 -30.00 4.49
C LEU A 156 -0.35 -31.03 5.19
N PRO A 157 0.65 -31.60 4.50
CA PRO A 157 1.57 -32.54 5.10
C PRO A 157 2.26 -31.95 6.33
N THR A 158 2.17 -32.62 7.48
CA THR A 158 2.79 -32.17 8.73
C THR A 158 3.29 -33.36 9.55
N SER A 159 4.30 -33.13 10.40
CA SER A 159 4.78 -34.09 11.40
C SER A 159 4.02 -34.00 12.74
N ALA A 160 3.01 -33.14 12.83
CA ALA A 160 2.26 -32.92 14.07
C ALA A 160 1.60 -34.21 14.57
N THR A 161 1.80 -34.53 15.85
CA THR A 161 1.01 -35.56 16.55
C THR A 161 -0.39 -35.04 16.90
N ALA A 162 -1.28 -35.92 17.37
CA ALA A 162 -2.59 -35.48 17.88
C ALA A 162 -2.45 -34.47 19.04
N ARG A 163 -1.44 -34.65 19.90
CA ARG A 163 -1.14 -33.73 21.01
C ARG A 163 -0.65 -32.37 20.51
N ASP A 164 0.19 -32.37 19.48
CA ASP A 164 0.68 -31.12 18.87
C ASP A 164 -0.46 -30.34 18.21
N ARG A 165 -1.38 -31.03 17.53
CA ARG A 165 -2.58 -30.41 16.94
C ARG A 165 -3.45 -29.73 17.98
N GLU A 166 -3.76 -30.41 19.08
CA GLU A 166 -4.60 -29.84 20.14
C GLU A 166 -3.91 -28.67 20.85
N LEU A 167 -2.60 -28.80 21.11
CA LEU A 167 -1.80 -27.72 21.69
C LEU A 167 -1.76 -26.50 20.77
N GLY A 168 -1.47 -26.71 19.48
CA GLY A 168 -1.41 -25.64 18.48
C GLY A 168 -2.75 -24.93 18.35
N LYS A 169 -3.84 -25.68 18.23
CA LYS A 169 -5.21 -25.15 18.23
C LYS A 169 -5.48 -24.25 19.43
N THR A 170 -5.24 -24.76 20.62
CA THR A 170 -5.52 -24.05 21.88
C THR A 170 -4.69 -22.75 21.97
N GLN A 171 -3.38 -22.84 21.74
CA GLN A 171 -2.47 -21.72 21.94
C GLN A 171 -2.54 -20.68 20.82
N GLY A 172 -2.63 -21.11 19.55
CA GLY A 172 -2.81 -20.20 18.42
C GLY A 172 -4.11 -19.39 18.53
N THR A 173 -5.23 -20.04 18.86
CA THR A 173 -6.50 -19.37 19.12
C THR A 173 -6.39 -18.37 20.28
N LYS A 174 -5.71 -18.74 21.37
CA LYS A 174 -5.53 -17.90 22.55
C LYS A 174 -4.73 -16.63 22.23
N ILE A 175 -3.63 -16.76 21.46
CA ILE A 175 -2.79 -15.64 21.05
C ILE A 175 -3.58 -14.67 20.16
N ALA A 176 -4.29 -15.18 19.15
CA ALA A 176 -5.11 -14.34 18.27
C ALA A 176 -6.21 -13.60 19.04
N LYS A 177 -6.93 -14.28 19.94
CA LYS A 177 -7.96 -13.64 20.79
C LYS A 177 -7.39 -12.55 21.70
N ALA A 178 -6.18 -12.72 22.21
CA ALA A 178 -5.52 -11.69 23.01
C ALA A 178 -5.26 -10.42 22.19
N LEU A 179 -4.78 -10.56 20.95
CA LEU A 179 -4.58 -9.43 20.04
C LEU A 179 -5.89 -8.76 19.64
N ILE A 180 -6.91 -9.54 19.27
CA ILE A 180 -8.25 -9.03 18.95
C ILE A 180 -8.80 -8.21 20.13
N SER A 181 -8.70 -8.74 21.34
CA SER A 181 -9.15 -8.05 22.55
C SER A 181 -8.37 -6.76 22.80
N HIS A 182 -7.05 -6.76 22.55
CA HIS A 182 -6.21 -5.56 22.63
C HIS A 182 -6.61 -4.48 21.62
N ARG A 183 -7.21 -4.87 20.49
CA ARG A 183 -7.64 -3.99 19.40
C ARG A 183 -9.16 -3.73 19.36
N ALA A 184 -9.93 -4.24 20.32
CA ALA A 184 -11.39 -4.16 20.30
C ALA A 184 -11.94 -2.72 20.31
N ASN A 185 -11.25 -1.81 21.02
CA ASN A 185 -11.64 -0.40 21.17
C ASN A 185 -10.59 0.54 20.58
N ASP A 186 -10.00 0.15 19.45
CA ASP A 186 -8.96 0.94 18.77
C ASP A 186 -9.51 2.06 17.89
N GLY A 187 -10.83 2.28 17.86
CA GLY A 187 -11.50 3.27 17.03
C GLY A 187 -11.90 2.78 15.64
N SER A 188 -11.58 1.54 15.25
CA SER A 188 -11.90 1.02 13.90
C SER A 188 -13.39 0.84 13.63
N ALA A 189 -14.23 0.84 14.67
CA ALA A 189 -15.68 0.70 14.57
C ALA A 189 -16.42 2.04 14.41
N ASP A 190 -15.71 3.19 14.35
CA ASP A 190 -16.34 4.50 14.20
C ASP A 190 -16.88 4.73 12.78
N THR A 191 -18.21 4.60 12.64
CA THR A 191 -18.94 4.80 11.39
C THR A 191 -19.63 6.17 11.31
N THR A 192 -19.23 7.15 12.13
CA THR A 192 -19.82 8.50 12.10
C THR A 192 -19.74 9.07 10.68
N PRO A 193 -20.88 9.45 10.06
CA PRO A 193 -20.89 9.97 8.70
C PRO A 193 -20.11 11.27 8.56
N TYR A 194 -19.40 11.41 7.45
CA TYR A 194 -18.78 12.67 7.07
C TYR A 194 -19.84 13.67 6.59
N VAL A 195 -19.72 14.92 7.02
CA VAL A 195 -20.59 16.03 6.60
C VAL A 195 -19.83 16.88 5.56
N PRO A 196 -20.22 16.84 4.28
CA PRO A 196 -19.48 17.55 3.24
C PRO A 196 -19.55 19.07 3.34
N ASN A 197 -18.41 19.72 3.11
CA ASN A 197 -18.35 21.12 2.73
C ASN A 197 -18.38 21.21 1.20
N LEU A 198 -19.29 21.99 0.62
CA LEU A 198 -19.44 22.12 -0.83
C LEU A 198 -18.72 23.35 -1.42
N ALA A 199 -17.99 24.12 -0.60
CA ALA A 199 -17.11 25.17 -1.11
C ALA A 199 -16.05 24.60 -2.07
N PRO A 200 -15.53 25.40 -3.02
CA PRO A 200 -14.52 24.93 -3.96
C PRO A 200 -13.31 24.32 -3.25
N GLY A 201 -12.76 23.24 -3.80
CA GLY A 201 -11.64 22.51 -3.21
C GLY A 201 -12.03 21.41 -2.21
N HIS A 202 -13.18 21.50 -1.55
CA HIS A 202 -13.62 20.48 -0.60
C HIS A 202 -14.25 19.26 -1.27
N TRP A 203 -14.05 18.10 -0.64
CA TRP A 203 -14.41 16.81 -1.20
C TRP A 203 -15.92 16.69 -1.29
N ARG A 204 -16.35 16.14 -2.41
CA ARG A 204 -17.73 15.84 -2.71
C ARG A 204 -17.81 14.48 -3.40
N PRO A 205 -18.90 13.72 -3.21
CA PRO A 205 -19.11 12.49 -3.95
C PRO A 205 -19.06 12.74 -5.46
N THR A 206 -18.23 11.97 -6.17
CA THR A 206 -18.18 11.97 -7.65
C THR A 206 -19.24 11.09 -8.27
N THR A 207 -19.87 10.23 -7.46
CA THR A 207 -20.96 9.34 -7.84
C THR A 207 -22.09 9.54 -6.85
N ALA A 208 -23.29 9.83 -7.35
CA ALA A 208 -24.46 10.07 -6.51
C ALA A 208 -24.76 8.85 -5.62
N GLY A 209 -25.10 9.11 -4.35
CA GLY A 209 -25.44 8.07 -3.37
C GLY A 209 -24.26 7.29 -2.78
N VAL A 210 -23.02 7.53 -3.22
CA VAL A 210 -21.84 6.87 -2.65
C VAL A 210 -21.30 7.69 -1.46
N PRO A 211 -21.30 7.15 -0.23
CA PRO A 211 -20.83 7.89 0.96
C PRO A 211 -19.30 8.01 1.01
N ALA A 212 -18.81 8.91 1.86
CA ALA A 212 -17.38 9.07 2.14
C ALA A 212 -16.77 7.77 2.71
N GLY A 213 -15.67 7.33 2.13
CA GLY A 213 -14.95 6.13 2.51
C GLY A 213 -14.04 6.34 3.73
N GLY A 214 -14.46 5.81 4.87
CA GLY A 214 -13.66 5.73 6.10
C GLY A 214 -13.27 7.07 6.71
N PRO A 215 -14.17 8.05 6.86
CA PRO A 215 -13.81 9.38 7.35
C PRO A 215 -13.14 9.39 8.74
N ASN A 216 -13.40 8.37 9.57
CA ASN A 216 -12.82 8.26 10.91
C ASN A 216 -11.57 7.39 10.97
N TRP A 217 -11.11 6.84 9.84
CA TRP A 217 -10.00 5.87 9.87
C TRP A 217 -8.67 6.47 10.35
N GLY A 218 -8.48 7.78 10.14
CA GLY A 218 -7.35 8.53 10.70
C GLY A 218 -7.39 8.68 12.22
N LYS A 219 -8.45 8.23 12.90
CA LYS A 219 -8.58 8.25 14.37
C LYS A 219 -8.33 6.88 15.00
N VAL A 220 -8.09 5.84 14.18
CA VAL A 220 -7.76 4.51 14.69
C VAL A 220 -6.42 4.57 15.41
N LYS A 221 -6.34 3.97 16.60
CA LYS A 221 -5.13 3.87 17.41
C LYS A 221 -4.01 3.23 16.57
N PRO A 222 -2.86 3.87 16.37
CA PRO A 222 -1.75 3.26 15.65
C PRO A 222 -1.23 1.98 16.32
N TRP A 223 -0.49 1.18 15.54
CA TRP A 223 0.17 -0.05 15.98
C TRP A 223 1.55 0.24 16.58
N VAL A 224 2.31 1.12 15.92
CA VAL A 224 3.67 1.49 16.37
C VAL A 224 3.88 3.00 16.41
N LEU A 225 3.22 3.77 15.53
CA LEU A 225 3.28 5.23 15.59
C LEU A 225 2.76 5.77 16.94
N ALA A 226 3.25 6.95 17.33
CA ALA A 226 2.83 7.62 18.57
C ALA A 226 1.41 8.23 18.43
N SER A 227 1.08 8.74 17.25
CA SER A 227 -0.22 9.33 16.91
C SER A 227 -0.48 9.20 15.41
N SER A 228 -1.74 9.33 15.01
CA SER A 228 -2.13 9.25 13.59
C SER A 228 -1.60 10.41 12.76
N ASP A 229 -1.40 11.57 13.38
CA ASP A 229 -0.92 12.80 12.75
C ASP A 229 0.60 12.96 12.79
N GLN A 230 1.33 12.01 13.38
CA GLN A 230 2.79 12.04 13.51
C GLN A 230 3.50 12.31 12.17
N PHE A 231 2.93 11.80 11.07
CA PHE A 231 3.42 12.01 9.71
C PHE A 231 2.39 12.63 8.79
N ARG A 232 1.45 13.42 9.33
CA ARG A 232 0.56 14.24 8.53
C ARG A 232 1.43 15.09 7.58
N PRO A 233 1.17 15.06 6.26
CA PRO A 233 1.98 15.79 5.31
C PRO A 233 1.84 17.30 5.54
N ALA A 234 2.82 18.06 5.04
CA ALA A 234 2.69 19.51 4.95
C ALA A 234 1.41 19.88 4.17
N LYS A 235 0.91 21.10 4.34
CA LYS A 235 -0.25 21.56 3.59
C LYS A 235 0.02 21.50 2.07
N PRO A 236 -0.97 21.09 1.26
CA PRO A 236 -0.77 20.90 -0.19
C PRO A 236 -0.26 22.20 -0.84
N GLY A 237 0.81 22.08 -1.62
CA GLY A 237 1.48 23.22 -2.27
C GLY A 237 2.09 24.25 -1.30
N GLY A 238 2.10 24.00 0.02
CA GLY A 238 2.53 24.96 1.03
C GLY A 238 1.50 26.07 1.32
N HIS A 239 0.25 25.90 0.90
CA HIS A 239 -0.80 26.92 1.08
C HIS A 239 -1.59 26.71 2.37
N GLU A 240 -1.94 27.81 3.04
CA GLU A 240 -2.60 27.75 4.35
C GLU A 240 -4.10 27.42 4.27
N THR A 241 -4.75 27.73 3.14
CA THR A 241 -6.19 27.52 2.90
C THR A 241 -6.46 26.84 1.55
N PRO A 242 -7.61 26.16 1.38
CA PRO A 242 -8.04 25.64 0.09
C PRO A 242 -8.10 26.71 -1.00
N GLU A 243 -8.67 27.88 -0.74
CA GLU A 243 -8.76 28.98 -1.71
C GLU A 243 -7.37 29.44 -2.22
N ALA A 244 -6.40 29.58 -1.31
CA ALA A 244 -5.04 29.96 -1.66
C ALA A 244 -4.33 28.87 -2.48
N LEU A 245 -4.59 27.58 -2.19
CA LEU A 245 -4.13 26.47 -3.01
C LEU A 245 -4.73 26.57 -4.42
N LEU A 246 -6.05 26.68 -4.54
CA LEU A 246 -6.72 26.63 -5.84
C LEU A 246 -6.30 27.80 -6.74
N SER A 247 -6.10 28.99 -6.16
CA SER A 247 -5.62 30.18 -6.88
C SER A 247 -4.15 30.09 -7.34
N SER A 248 -3.41 29.05 -6.95
CA SER A 248 -1.96 28.94 -7.16
C SER A 248 -1.58 28.33 -8.52
N ASP A 249 -0.35 28.62 -8.95
CA ASP A 249 0.24 28.00 -10.15
C ASP A 249 0.49 26.50 -9.97
N ILE A 250 0.87 26.08 -8.76
CA ILE A 250 1.09 24.66 -8.44
C ILE A 250 -0.19 23.86 -8.64
N TYR A 251 -1.34 24.42 -8.25
CA TYR A 251 -2.63 23.78 -8.47
C TYR A 251 -3.02 23.76 -9.95
N ALA A 252 -2.86 24.88 -10.67
CA ALA A 252 -3.17 24.94 -12.11
C ALA A 252 -2.34 23.92 -12.90
N ASP A 253 -1.04 23.82 -12.62
CA ASP A 253 -0.15 22.86 -13.29
C ASP A 253 -0.57 21.41 -12.99
N ALA A 254 -0.88 21.10 -11.73
CA ALA A 254 -1.30 19.76 -11.33
C ALA A 254 -2.68 19.38 -11.89
N LEU A 255 -3.63 20.32 -11.94
CA LEU A 255 -4.94 20.12 -12.53
C LEU A 255 -4.82 19.90 -14.05
N ASN A 256 -4.04 20.73 -14.74
CA ASN A 256 -3.85 20.60 -16.18
C ASN A 256 -3.11 19.31 -16.54
N GLU A 257 -2.13 18.89 -15.73
CA GLU A 257 -1.47 17.60 -15.89
C GLU A 257 -2.47 16.44 -15.81
N VAL A 258 -3.30 16.37 -14.77
CA VAL A 258 -4.28 15.28 -14.62
C VAL A 258 -5.43 15.40 -15.62
N LYS A 259 -5.83 16.62 -16.01
CA LYS A 259 -6.83 16.82 -17.07
C LYS A 259 -6.35 16.22 -18.39
N THR A 260 -5.08 16.44 -18.75
CA THR A 260 -4.49 15.89 -19.98
C THR A 260 -4.17 14.40 -19.87
N LEU A 261 -3.43 13.98 -18.84
CA LEU A 261 -2.90 12.62 -18.73
C LEU A 261 -3.85 11.65 -18.02
N GLY A 262 -4.84 12.13 -17.29
CA GLY A 262 -5.79 11.33 -16.53
C GLY A 262 -7.15 11.13 -17.21
N SER A 263 -7.42 11.87 -18.30
CA SER A 263 -8.69 11.78 -19.05
C SER A 263 -8.94 10.38 -19.60
N ALA A 264 -10.19 9.93 -19.53
CA ALA A 264 -10.69 8.73 -20.19
C ALA A 264 -10.29 8.66 -21.67
N ASP A 265 -10.33 9.80 -22.36
CA ASP A 265 -10.08 9.93 -23.81
C ASP A 265 -8.76 10.67 -24.10
N SER A 266 -7.77 10.55 -23.21
CA SER A 266 -6.47 11.20 -23.40
C SER A 266 -5.81 10.77 -24.72
N THR A 267 -5.48 11.75 -25.57
CA THR A 267 -4.70 11.57 -26.80
C THR A 267 -3.19 11.76 -26.57
N VAL A 268 -2.80 12.18 -25.36
CA VAL A 268 -1.41 12.46 -24.97
C VAL A 268 -0.81 11.32 -24.16
N ARG A 269 -1.62 10.67 -23.29
CA ARG A 269 -1.18 9.53 -22.49
C ARG A 269 -0.79 8.37 -23.40
N THR A 270 0.41 7.83 -23.19
CA THR A 270 0.91 6.68 -23.96
C THR A 270 0.22 5.37 -23.58
N ALA A 271 0.39 4.34 -24.40
CA ALA A 271 -0.11 2.99 -24.11
C ALA A 271 0.49 2.41 -22.82
N ASP A 272 1.80 2.59 -22.59
CA ASP A 272 2.45 2.12 -21.35
C ASP A 272 1.92 2.87 -20.13
N GLN A 273 1.74 4.18 -20.20
CA GLN A 273 1.13 4.95 -19.10
C GLN A 273 -0.31 4.51 -18.79
N THR A 274 -1.08 4.10 -19.82
CA THR A 274 -2.41 3.52 -19.62
C THR A 274 -2.32 2.15 -18.94
N GLN A 275 -1.34 1.32 -19.30
CA GLN A 275 -1.12 0.05 -18.63
C GLN A 275 -0.67 0.24 -17.18
N ILE A 276 0.23 1.20 -16.90
CA ILE A 276 0.65 1.59 -15.55
C ILE A 276 -0.56 2.01 -14.71
N ALA A 277 -1.43 2.87 -15.25
CA ALA A 277 -2.64 3.34 -14.57
C ALA A 277 -3.51 2.18 -14.09
N ARG A 278 -3.75 1.19 -14.96
CA ARG A 278 -4.60 0.02 -14.67
C ARG A 278 -3.89 -1.00 -13.79
N PHE A 279 -2.59 -1.24 -14.01
CA PHE A 279 -1.81 -2.23 -13.28
C PHE A 279 -1.76 -1.95 -11.78
N TRP A 280 -1.67 -0.68 -11.39
CA TRP A 280 -1.62 -0.25 -9.99
C TRP A 280 -2.98 0.21 -9.45
N ALA A 281 -4.07 0.09 -10.20
CA ALA A 281 -5.38 0.59 -9.78
C ALA A 281 -5.95 -0.20 -8.60
N ASN A 282 -6.46 -1.42 -8.83
CA ASN A 282 -7.00 -2.30 -7.79
C ASN A 282 -7.98 -1.58 -6.85
N ASP A 283 -8.71 -0.56 -7.31
CA ASP A 283 -9.65 0.20 -6.46
C ASP A 283 -10.99 -0.55 -6.29
N VAL A 284 -11.29 -1.46 -7.20
CA VAL A 284 -12.58 -2.17 -7.31
C VAL A 284 -12.71 -3.32 -6.30
N ASN A 285 -13.94 -3.59 -5.86
CA ASN A 285 -14.25 -4.84 -5.16
C ASN A 285 -14.05 -6.05 -6.10
N GLY A 286 -13.76 -7.22 -5.55
CA GLY A 286 -13.37 -8.40 -6.32
C GLY A 286 -11.89 -8.45 -6.73
N SER A 287 -11.12 -7.38 -6.47
CA SER A 287 -9.64 -7.41 -6.48
C SER A 287 -9.12 -7.51 -5.05
N TYR A 288 -7.84 -7.86 -4.87
CA TYR A 288 -7.19 -7.84 -3.57
C TYR A 288 -6.91 -6.43 -3.00
N LYS A 289 -7.42 -5.38 -3.66
CA LYS A 289 -7.21 -3.97 -3.32
C LYS A 289 -5.74 -3.54 -3.42
N PRO A 290 -5.43 -2.23 -3.33
CA PRO A 290 -4.07 -1.76 -3.56
C PRO A 290 -3.06 -2.38 -2.58
N THR A 291 -3.49 -2.54 -1.32
CA THR A 291 -2.70 -3.15 -0.24
C THR A 291 -2.44 -4.62 -0.45
N GLY A 292 -3.39 -5.37 -1.02
CA GLY A 292 -3.18 -6.77 -1.40
C GLY A 292 -2.07 -6.93 -2.44
N GLN A 293 -1.90 -5.97 -3.37
CA GLN A 293 -0.80 -6.01 -4.33
C GLN A 293 0.58 -5.95 -3.66
N GLN A 294 0.73 -5.22 -2.54
CA GLN A 294 1.98 -5.20 -1.80
C GLN A 294 2.26 -6.56 -1.11
N TYR A 295 1.24 -7.23 -0.59
CA TYR A 295 1.38 -8.59 -0.05
C TYR A 295 1.70 -9.61 -1.16
N ASP A 296 1.01 -9.55 -2.30
CA ASP A 296 1.25 -10.39 -3.47
C ASP A 296 2.68 -10.24 -4.01
N HIS A 297 3.15 -9.00 -4.19
CA HIS A 297 4.52 -8.74 -4.63
C HIS A 297 5.56 -9.23 -3.60
N THR A 298 5.23 -9.20 -2.30
CA THR A 298 6.07 -9.80 -1.26
C THR A 298 6.16 -11.32 -1.43
N LEU A 299 5.04 -12.00 -1.72
CA LEU A 299 5.02 -13.44 -2.03
C LEU A 299 5.87 -13.78 -3.27
N VAL A 300 5.76 -12.98 -4.34
CA VAL A 300 6.55 -13.16 -5.58
C VAL A 300 8.04 -13.03 -5.29
N VAL A 301 8.45 -12.00 -4.55
CA VAL A 301 9.84 -11.77 -4.18
C VAL A 301 10.37 -12.90 -3.29
N LEU A 302 9.60 -13.36 -2.30
CA LEU A 302 9.98 -14.51 -1.47
C LEU A 302 10.15 -15.78 -2.31
N ASN A 303 9.22 -16.09 -3.19
CA ASN A 303 9.31 -17.27 -4.05
C ASN A 303 10.56 -17.26 -4.94
N LYS A 304 10.96 -16.07 -5.44
CA LYS A 304 12.15 -15.93 -6.28
C LYS A 304 13.45 -16.00 -5.50
N TYR A 305 13.55 -15.30 -4.36
CA TYR A 305 14.84 -15.06 -3.69
C TYR A 305 15.03 -15.82 -2.39
N LYS A 306 13.95 -16.31 -1.80
CA LYS A 306 13.93 -17.09 -0.55
C LYS A 306 12.92 -18.25 -0.63
N PRO A 307 12.96 -19.11 -1.66
CA PRO A 307 11.97 -20.19 -1.86
C PRO A 307 11.91 -21.19 -0.70
N ASN A 308 12.97 -21.27 0.11
CA ASN A 308 13.07 -22.16 1.26
C ASN A 308 12.92 -21.42 2.61
N ALA A 309 12.47 -20.16 2.61
CA ALA A 309 12.15 -19.48 3.85
C ALA A 309 11.02 -20.21 4.57
N GLY A 310 11.23 -20.52 5.86
CA GLY A 310 10.21 -21.12 6.71
C GLY A 310 9.41 -20.08 7.49
N SER A 311 8.40 -20.57 8.20
CA SER A 311 7.41 -19.78 8.95
C SER A 311 8.01 -18.78 9.95
N PHE A 312 9.22 -19.04 10.46
CA PHE A 312 9.98 -18.14 11.33
C PHE A 312 10.43 -16.86 10.63
N TYR A 313 10.90 -16.98 9.39
CA TYR A 313 11.34 -15.86 8.57
C TYR A 313 10.13 -15.12 8.01
N THR A 314 9.19 -15.85 7.41
CA THR A 314 8.02 -15.28 6.74
C THR A 314 7.07 -14.63 7.74
N GLY A 315 6.80 -15.27 8.89
CA GLY A 315 5.97 -14.70 9.95
C GLY A 315 6.52 -13.38 10.50
N LYS A 316 7.84 -13.25 10.65
CA LYS A 316 8.47 -11.99 11.07
C LYS A 316 8.41 -10.91 9.99
N LEU A 317 8.69 -11.26 8.72
CA LEU A 317 8.60 -10.32 7.59
C LEU A 317 7.18 -9.76 7.46
N PHE A 318 6.18 -10.63 7.37
CA PHE A 318 4.79 -10.21 7.23
C PHE A 318 4.27 -9.49 8.48
N GLY A 319 4.72 -9.86 9.69
CA GLY A 319 4.44 -9.11 10.91
C GLY A 319 4.89 -7.64 10.84
N VAL A 320 6.15 -7.39 10.46
CA VAL A 320 6.67 -6.01 10.30
C VAL A 320 5.96 -5.27 9.16
N LEU A 321 5.77 -5.94 8.02
CA LEU A 321 5.12 -5.34 6.85
C LEU A 321 3.68 -4.92 7.15
N SER A 322 2.90 -5.79 7.77
CA SER A 322 1.49 -5.53 8.07
C SER A 322 1.29 -4.42 9.10
N ILE A 323 2.14 -4.36 10.14
CA ILE A 323 2.15 -3.20 11.05
C ILE A 323 2.36 -1.91 10.27
N ALA A 324 3.38 -1.89 9.39
CA ALA A 324 3.72 -0.69 8.64
C ALA A 324 2.59 -0.28 7.69
N LEU A 325 1.96 -1.22 6.99
CA LEU A 325 0.84 -0.94 6.09
C LEU A 325 -0.42 -0.48 6.85
N ALA A 326 -0.69 -1.02 8.03
CA ALA A 326 -1.80 -0.57 8.87
C ALA A 326 -1.60 0.86 9.37
N ASP A 327 -0.39 1.19 9.86
CA ASP A 327 -0.05 2.56 10.27
C ASP A 327 -0.03 3.52 9.07
N ALA A 328 0.39 3.06 7.89
CA ALA A 328 0.31 3.84 6.66
C ALA A 328 -1.13 4.18 6.27
N ALA A 329 -2.09 3.27 6.49
CA ALA A 329 -3.50 3.55 6.23
C ALA A 329 -4.03 4.62 7.20
N ILE A 330 -3.65 4.54 8.48
CA ILE A 330 -4.03 5.54 9.49
C ILE A 330 -3.50 6.92 9.10
N VAL A 331 -2.21 7.03 8.76
CA VAL A 331 -1.58 8.29 8.32
C VAL A 331 -2.21 8.83 7.03
N ALA A 332 -2.49 7.97 6.05
CA ALA A 332 -3.11 8.39 4.81
C ALA A 332 -4.54 8.91 5.02
N TRP A 333 -5.32 8.26 5.88
CA TRP A 333 -6.69 8.70 6.17
C TRP A 333 -6.77 9.87 7.14
N ASP A 334 -5.80 10.04 8.03
CA ASP A 334 -5.67 11.25 8.85
C ASP A 334 -5.50 12.48 7.95
N ALA A 335 -4.57 12.43 6.99
CA ALA A 335 -4.38 13.51 6.03
C ALA A 335 -5.65 13.85 5.23
N LYS A 336 -6.43 12.83 4.86
CA LYS A 336 -7.65 12.95 4.04
C LYS A 336 -8.81 13.63 4.75
N TRP A 337 -8.95 13.44 6.05
CA TRP A 337 -10.19 13.79 6.76
C TRP A 337 -9.99 14.63 8.02
N ASN A 338 -8.79 14.61 8.61
CA ASN A 338 -8.48 15.30 9.86
C ASN A 338 -7.56 16.51 9.62
N SER A 339 -7.71 17.16 8.47
CA SER A 339 -7.06 18.44 8.14
C SER A 339 -8.08 19.37 7.49
N ASP A 340 -7.75 20.65 7.35
CA ASP A 340 -8.58 21.63 6.63
C ASP A 340 -8.60 21.38 5.10
N PHE A 341 -7.97 20.30 4.63
CA PHE A 341 -7.80 19.93 3.23
C PHE A 341 -8.38 18.54 2.93
N ASP A 342 -9.68 18.37 3.12
CA ASP A 342 -10.47 17.28 2.51
C ASP A 342 -10.57 17.50 0.99
N LEU A 343 -9.44 17.46 0.28
CA LEU A 343 -9.35 17.94 -1.10
C LEU A 343 -10.23 17.11 -2.06
N TRP A 344 -10.98 17.77 -2.93
CA TRP A 344 -11.75 17.14 -4.01
C TRP A 344 -10.90 16.30 -4.97
N ARG A 345 -11.54 15.35 -5.64
CA ARG A 345 -10.89 14.52 -6.67
C ARG A 345 -10.71 15.30 -7.98
N PRO A 346 -9.74 14.92 -8.83
CA PRO A 346 -9.56 15.51 -10.15
C PRO A 346 -10.84 15.59 -10.99
N GLN A 347 -11.72 14.58 -10.90
CA GLN A 347 -13.01 14.61 -11.59
C GLN A 347 -13.85 15.82 -11.20
N SER A 348 -14.09 16.05 -9.91
CA SER A 348 -14.82 17.23 -9.45
C SER A 348 -14.07 18.53 -9.77
N ALA A 349 -12.75 18.53 -9.61
CA ALA A 349 -11.91 19.70 -9.85
C ALA A 349 -11.98 20.16 -11.31
N VAL A 350 -11.76 19.26 -12.28
CA VAL A 350 -11.82 19.59 -13.71
C VAL A 350 -13.23 20.01 -14.13
N GLN A 351 -14.26 19.32 -13.62
CA GLN A 351 -15.66 19.65 -13.93
C GLN A 351 -16.10 21.01 -13.36
N ASN A 352 -15.42 21.51 -12.32
CA ASN A 352 -15.76 22.76 -11.64
C ASN A 352 -14.64 23.81 -11.73
N ALA A 353 -13.67 23.65 -12.62
CA ALA A 353 -12.50 24.53 -12.69
C ALA A 353 -12.87 25.97 -13.04
N ASP A 354 -14.01 26.23 -13.71
CA ASP A 354 -14.50 27.59 -13.92
C ASP A 354 -14.89 28.33 -12.62
N ASN A 355 -14.89 27.62 -11.48
CA ASN A 355 -15.22 28.13 -10.14
C ASN A 355 -14.12 27.85 -9.10
N ASP A 356 -12.86 27.65 -9.51
CA ASP A 356 -11.74 27.32 -8.62
C ASP A 356 -10.81 28.51 -8.30
N TYR A 357 -11.24 29.74 -8.58
CA TYR A 357 -10.47 30.98 -8.36
C TYR A 357 -9.22 31.12 -9.24
N ASN A 358 -9.03 30.29 -10.28
CA ASN A 358 -7.81 30.28 -11.08
C ASN A 358 -8.09 30.49 -12.59
N ALA A 359 -7.63 31.62 -13.14
CA ALA A 359 -7.80 31.89 -14.58
C ALA A 359 -6.94 31.00 -15.51
N LYS A 360 -6.04 30.17 -14.96
CA LYS A 360 -5.18 29.23 -15.71
C LYS A 360 -5.77 27.83 -15.82
N THR A 361 -6.92 27.60 -15.21
CA THR A 361 -7.67 26.35 -15.30
C THR A 361 -8.90 26.59 -16.17
N VAL A 362 -9.41 25.52 -16.77
CA VAL A 362 -10.59 25.60 -17.65
C VAL A 362 -11.50 24.42 -17.31
N GLY A 363 -12.77 24.68 -17.09
CA GLY A 363 -13.79 23.67 -16.84
C GLY A 363 -13.91 22.67 -17.98
N ASP A 364 -14.20 21.41 -17.65
CA ASP A 364 -14.77 20.45 -18.60
C ASP A 364 -15.81 19.60 -17.86
N PRO A 365 -17.12 19.94 -17.99
CA PRO A 365 -18.17 19.26 -17.24
C PRO A 365 -18.35 17.79 -17.65
N ASN A 366 -17.80 17.37 -18.79
CA ASN A 366 -17.90 15.99 -19.29
C ASN A 366 -16.62 15.17 -19.00
N TRP A 367 -15.61 15.76 -18.37
CA TRP A 367 -14.36 15.07 -18.10
C TRP A 367 -14.59 13.88 -17.17
N LEU A 368 -14.03 12.72 -17.55
CA LEU A 368 -14.05 11.50 -16.77
C LEU A 368 -12.62 10.96 -16.56
N PRO A 369 -12.33 10.35 -15.39
CA PRO A 369 -11.02 9.77 -15.12
C PRO A 369 -10.81 8.49 -15.93
N THR A 370 -9.57 8.07 -16.12
CA THR A 370 -9.22 6.79 -16.77
C THR A 370 -9.65 5.57 -15.97
N SER A 371 -9.72 5.73 -14.64
CA SER A 371 -10.19 4.72 -13.70
C SER A 371 -11.57 4.19 -14.09
N LYS A 372 -11.70 2.86 -14.12
CA LYS A 372 -12.93 2.13 -14.48
C LYS A 372 -13.24 1.02 -13.50
N ASP A 373 -14.52 0.83 -13.20
CA ASP A 373 -14.98 -0.33 -12.47
C ASP A 373 -14.97 -1.60 -13.35
N ALA A 374 -15.38 -2.74 -12.79
CA ALA A 374 -15.44 -4.01 -13.52
C ALA A 374 -16.46 -4.03 -14.68
N ASN A 375 -17.42 -3.10 -14.69
CA ASN A 375 -18.41 -2.94 -15.75
C ASN A 375 -17.99 -1.89 -16.80
N GLY A 376 -16.78 -1.33 -16.67
CA GLY A 376 -16.25 -0.31 -17.56
C GLY A 376 -16.75 1.11 -17.26
N VAL A 377 -17.45 1.32 -16.14
CA VAL A 377 -17.95 2.65 -15.72
C VAL A 377 -16.82 3.44 -15.09
N HIS A 378 -16.63 4.67 -15.57
CA HIS A 378 -15.60 5.57 -15.04
C HIS A 378 -15.95 6.05 -13.63
N PHE A 379 -14.98 6.01 -12.72
CA PHE A 379 -15.22 6.43 -11.33
C PHE A 379 -13.96 6.98 -10.66
N SER A 380 -14.18 7.87 -9.67
CA SER A 380 -13.15 8.25 -8.70
C SER A 380 -13.44 7.56 -7.35
N PRO A 381 -12.42 7.06 -6.63
CA PRO A 381 -12.65 6.44 -5.33
C PRO A 381 -13.26 7.44 -4.32
N PRO A 382 -14.22 7.01 -3.48
CA PRO A 382 -15.11 7.92 -2.75
C PRO A 382 -14.50 8.45 -1.45
N PHE A 383 -13.32 9.07 -1.54
CA PHE A 383 -12.64 9.69 -0.41
C PHE A 383 -11.75 10.84 -0.89
N ALA A 384 -11.41 11.77 0.00
CA ALA A 384 -10.58 12.95 -0.31
C ALA A 384 -9.27 12.58 -1.01
N ALA A 385 -8.75 13.48 -1.85
CA ALA A 385 -7.59 13.24 -2.70
C ALA A 385 -6.28 13.31 -1.89
N TYR A 386 -6.11 14.33 -1.05
CA TYR A 386 -4.83 14.59 -0.37
C TYR A 386 -4.70 13.79 0.93
N GLN A 387 -3.66 13.01 1.18
CA GLN A 387 -2.62 12.53 0.26
C GLN A 387 -3.04 11.22 -0.43
N SER A 388 -2.27 10.76 -1.43
CA SER A 388 -2.54 9.50 -2.13
C SER A 388 -2.27 8.27 -1.23
N GLY A 389 -3.30 7.45 -1.01
CA GLY A 389 -3.19 6.20 -0.25
C GLY A 389 -2.26 5.19 -0.93
N HIS A 390 -2.47 4.93 -2.22
CA HIS A 390 -1.58 4.12 -3.08
C HIS A 390 -0.11 4.47 -2.96
N SER A 391 0.20 5.76 -3.08
CA SER A 391 1.58 6.27 -2.98
C SER A 391 2.16 6.00 -1.59
N THR A 392 1.34 6.16 -0.55
CA THR A 392 1.72 5.87 0.84
C THR A 392 2.00 4.37 1.04
N PHE A 393 1.11 3.49 0.58
CA PHE A 393 1.28 2.04 0.71
C PHE A 393 2.47 1.51 -0.08
N GLY A 394 2.62 1.94 -1.34
CA GLY A 394 3.75 1.54 -2.18
C GLY A 394 5.09 1.95 -1.59
N ALA A 395 5.20 3.19 -1.10
CA ALA A 395 6.42 3.68 -0.46
C ALA A 395 6.71 3.00 0.88
N THR A 396 5.68 2.74 1.70
CA THR A 396 5.84 1.98 2.96
C THR A 396 6.35 0.57 2.69
N TRP A 397 5.72 -0.16 1.76
CA TRP A 397 6.15 -1.50 1.38
C TRP A 397 7.58 -1.50 0.85
N ALA A 398 7.91 -0.57 -0.06
CA ALA A 398 9.25 -0.49 -0.62
C ALA A 398 10.31 -0.23 0.46
N GLY A 399 10.02 0.65 1.42
CA GLY A 399 10.91 0.93 2.55
C GLY A 399 11.12 -0.29 3.45
N ILE A 400 10.06 -1.02 3.80
CA ILE A 400 10.20 -2.25 4.62
C ILE A 400 10.98 -3.32 3.86
N MET A 401 10.64 -3.58 2.59
CA MET A 401 11.32 -4.61 1.79
C MET A 401 12.79 -4.28 1.55
N LYS A 402 13.11 -3.01 1.23
CA LYS A 402 14.49 -2.55 1.08
C LYS A 402 15.31 -2.79 2.34
N ASN A 403 14.76 -2.42 3.50
CA ASN A 403 15.45 -2.60 4.77
C ASN A 403 15.58 -4.09 5.15
N TRP A 404 14.54 -4.89 4.90
CA TRP A 404 14.53 -6.32 5.20
C TRP A 404 15.56 -7.10 4.38
N PHE A 405 15.65 -6.84 3.08
CA PHE A 405 16.60 -7.51 2.19
C PHE A 405 17.99 -6.85 2.19
N GLY A 406 18.14 -5.68 2.82
CA GLY A 406 19.38 -4.92 2.83
C GLY A 406 19.77 -4.31 1.47
N THR A 407 18.86 -4.34 0.49
CA THR A 407 19.07 -3.81 -0.86
C THR A 407 17.74 -3.34 -1.46
N ASP A 408 17.78 -2.29 -2.28
CA ASP A 408 16.63 -1.83 -3.06
C ASP A 408 16.47 -2.60 -4.38
N THR A 409 17.58 -3.05 -4.95
CA THR A 409 17.63 -3.67 -6.29
C THR A 409 17.37 -5.16 -6.20
N MET A 410 16.10 -5.53 -6.37
CA MET A 410 15.62 -6.91 -6.31
C MET A 410 14.64 -7.13 -7.48
N PRO A 411 15.13 -7.39 -8.71
CA PRO A 411 14.25 -7.39 -9.87
C PRO A 411 13.24 -8.55 -9.84
N TYR A 412 11.98 -8.31 -10.16
CA TYR A 412 10.94 -9.34 -10.21
C TYR A 412 9.86 -9.00 -11.24
N GLU A 413 9.03 -9.99 -11.59
CA GLU A 413 7.85 -9.78 -12.43
C GLU A 413 6.63 -9.60 -11.53
N GLY A 414 6.14 -8.37 -11.45
CA GLY A 414 4.96 -8.03 -10.65
C GLY A 414 3.66 -8.36 -11.39
N THR A 415 2.68 -8.81 -10.63
CA THR A 415 1.32 -9.13 -11.09
C THR A 415 0.29 -8.10 -10.63
N THR A 416 -0.90 -8.17 -11.23
CA THR A 416 -2.05 -7.37 -10.84
C THR A 416 -3.35 -8.15 -10.92
N ASP A 417 -4.27 -7.86 -10.00
CA ASP A 417 -5.63 -8.38 -9.98
C ASP A 417 -6.66 -7.43 -10.60
N ASP A 418 -6.22 -6.26 -11.07
CA ASP A 418 -7.15 -5.25 -11.59
C ASP A 418 -7.89 -5.83 -12.81
N PRO A 419 -9.24 -5.76 -12.86
CA PRO A 419 -10.00 -6.31 -13.97
C PRO A 419 -9.62 -5.70 -15.33
N ASN A 420 -9.09 -4.47 -15.35
CA ASN A 420 -8.68 -3.79 -16.56
C ASN A 420 -7.23 -4.12 -16.97
N ALA A 421 -6.50 -4.91 -16.18
CA ALA A 421 -5.13 -5.33 -16.44
C ALA A 421 -4.87 -6.81 -16.11
N ARG A 422 -5.91 -7.67 -16.08
CA ARG A 422 -5.74 -9.10 -15.82
C ARG A 422 -4.74 -9.73 -16.80
N GLY A 423 -3.83 -10.52 -16.25
CA GLY A 423 -2.78 -11.20 -17.02
C GLY A 423 -1.61 -10.29 -17.44
N VAL A 424 -1.65 -9.00 -17.12
CA VAL A 424 -0.50 -8.11 -17.32
C VAL A 424 0.54 -8.40 -16.23
N THR A 425 1.78 -8.63 -16.66
CA THR A 425 2.96 -8.63 -15.80
C THR A 425 3.82 -7.40 -16.09
N ARG A 426 4.48 -6.87 -15.08
CA ARG A 426 5.43 -5.76 -15.25
C ARG A 426 6.77 -6.10 -14.63
N HIS A 427 7.84 -5.83 -15.38
CA HIS A 427 9.19 -5.93 -14.87
C HIS A 427 9.45 -4.81 -13.87
N VAL A 428 9.72 -5.16 -12.63
CA VAL A 428 10.09 -4.22 -11.57
C VAL A 428 11.59 -4.36 -11.31
N SER A 429 12.35 -3.27 -11.46
CA SER A 429 13.80 -3.27 -11.27
C SER A 429 14.23 -3.15 -9.80
N SER A 430 13.45 -2.42 -9.00
CA SER A 430 13.73 -2.16 -7.58
C SER A 430 12.44 -1.89 -6.81
N PHE A 431 12.49 -2.03 -5.48
CA PHE A 431 11.33 -1.71 -4.64
C PHE A 431 10.93 -0.23 -4.77
N SER A 432 11.91 0.67 -4.79
CA SER A 432 11.68 2.11 -5.00
C SER A 432 11.10 2.41 -6.39
N SER A 433 11.48 1.67 -7.45
CA SER A 433 10.88 1.85 -8.77
C SER A 433 9.42 1.42 -8.81
N ALA A 434 9.06 0.34 -8.11
CA ALA A 434 7.65 -0.06 -7.95
C ALA A 434 6.85 1.00 -7.19
N ALA A 435 7.38 1.56 -6.09
CA ALA A 435 6.71 2.63 -5.36
C ALA A 435 6.51 3.90 -6.22
N ALA A 436 7.52 4.29 -7.00
CA ALA A 436 7.45 5.42 -7.91
C ALA A 436 6.41 5.19 -9.02
N GLU A 437 6.40 4.00 -9.64
CA GLU A 437 5.43 3.64 -10.68
C GLU A 437 3.99 3.57 -10.13
N ASN A 438 3.82 3.03 -8.93
CA ASN A 438 2.55 3.03 -8.21
C ASN A 438 2.05 4.46 -7.96
N ALA A 439 2.92 5.36 -7.49
CA ALA A 439 2.55 6.75 -7.22
C ALA A 439 2.12 7.49 -8.50
N ILE A 440 2.93 7.43 -9.56
CA ILE A 440 2.59 8.12 -10.82
C ILE A 440 1.35 7.53 -11.50
N SER A 441 1.09 6.23 -11.34
CA SER A 441 -0.09 5.59 -11.90
C SER A 441 -1.38 6.31 -11.54
N ARG A 442 -1.41 6.97 -10.38
CA ARG A 442 -2.62 7.63 -9.86
C ARG A 442 -2.96 8.93 -10.60
N VAL A 443 -1.95 9.59 -11.15
CA VAL A 443 -2.11 10.73 -12.07
C VAL A 443 -2.62 10.22 -13.42
N TYR A 444 -1.99 9.17 -13.97
CA TYR A 444 -2.42 8.55 -15.23
C TYR A 444 -3.82 7.95 -15.16
N ASN A 445 -4.21 7.46 -13.98
CA ASN A 445 -5.54 6.91 -13.72
C ASN A 445 -6.60 8.02 -13.52
N GLY A 446 -6.19 9.30 -13.44
CA GLY A 446 -7.09 10.45 -13.34
C GLY A 446 -7.71 10.66 -11.95
N VAL A 447 -7.11 10.12 -10.89
CA VAL A 447 -7.74 10.11 -9.55
C VAL A 447 -6.96 10.87 -8.49
N HIS A 448 -5.74 11.32 -8.78
CA HIS A 448 -4.91 12.12 -7.88
C HIS A 448 -4.15 13.22 -8.63
N PHE A 449 -3.89 14.32 -7.94
CA PHE A 449 -2.95 15.35 -8.37
C PHE A 449 -1.50 14.93 -8.11
N ARG A 450 -0.54 15.56 -8.80
CA ARG A 450 0.89 15.31 -8.58
C ARG A 450 1.30 15.44 -7.11
N PHE A 451 0.91 16.53 -6.47
CA PHE A 451 1.28 16.80 -5.08
C PHE A 451 0.67 15.77 -4.10
N ASP A 452 -0.49 15.17 -4.40
CA ASP A 452 -1.05 14.08 -3.59
C ASP A 452 -0.11 12.88 -3.57
N THR A 453 0.46 12.55 -4.73
CA THR A 453 1.33 11.38 -4.91
C THR A 453 2.68 11.60 -4.25
N VAL A 454 3.25 12.81 -4.40
CA VAL A 454 4.52 13.20 -3.75
C VAL A 454 4.39 13.18 -2.22
N ALA A 455 3.32 13.77 -1.68
CA ALA A 455 3.04 13.73 -0.25
C ALA A 455 2.91 12.29 0.25
N GLY A 456 2.15 11.45 -0.47
CA GLY A 456 1.97 10.04 -0.13
C GLY A 456 3.29 9.25 -0.11
N VAL A 457 4.15 9.42 -1.12
CA VAL A 457 5.48 8.78 -1.13
C VAL A 457 6.30 9.18 0.10
N SER A 458 6.35 10.49 0.41
CA SER A 458 7.05 11.00 1.61
C SER A 458 6.44 10.42 2.89
N GLY A 459 5.12 10.36 3.02
CA GLY A 459 4.42 9.76 4.15
C GLY A 459 4.81 8.30 4.36
N GLY A 460 4.77 7.49 3.29
CA GLY A 460 5.11 6.06 3.37
C GLY A 460 6.58 5.80 3.69
N GLN A 461 7.49 6.63 3.17
CA GLN A 461 8.92 6.57 3.54
C GLN A 461 9.15 6.84 5.03
N LYS A 462 8.44 7.83 5.59
CA LYS A 462 8.52 8.15 7.04
C LYS A 462 7.95 7.02 7.89
N VAL A 463 6.79 6.46 7.51
CA VAL A 463 6.17 5.33 8.22
C VAL A 463 7.09 4.12 8.23
N SER A 464 7.58 3.69 7.06
CA SER A 464 8.47 2.53 6.97
C SER A 464 9.78 2.71 7.74
N ALA A 465 10.42 3.88 7.65
CA ALA A 465 11.62 4.18 8.41
C ALA A 465 11.37 4.15 9.93
N TYR A 466 10.25 4.73 10.39
CA TYR A 466 9.90 4.72 11.81
C TYR A 466 9.63 3.32 12.33
N VAL A 467 8.79 2.54 11.65
CA VAL A 467 8.45 1.16 12.04
C VAL A 467 9.70 0.29 12.07
N TRP A 468 10.57 0.41 11.06
CA TRP A 468 11.83 -0.32 11.02
C TRP A 468 12.73 0.01 12.21
N ASN A 469 12.90 1.31 12.52
CA ASN A 469 13.77 1.77 13.59
C ASN A 469 13.20 1.51 15.00
N ALA A 470 11.87 1.52 15.14
CA ALA A 470 11.20 1.21 16.40
C ALA A 470 11.37 -0.26 16.81
N ARG A 471 11.68 -1.14 15.84
CA ARG A 471 11.88 -2.58 16.03
C ARG A 471 10.78 -3.21 16.88
N PRO A 472 9.49 -3.09 16.49
CA PRO A 472 8.37 -3.62 17.26
C PRO A 472 8.49 -5.13 17.49
N LEU A 473 9.18 -5.83 16.58
CA LEU A 473 9.46 -7.27 16.61
C LEU A 473 10.98 -7.57 16.73
N GLY A 474 11.73 -6.60 17.29
CA GLY A 474 13.19 -6.55 17.34
C GLY A 474 13.88 -7.68 18.07
#